data_AF-A0A8K0R9Y0-F1
#
_entry.id   AF-A0A8K0R9Y0-F1
#
_cell.length_a   1.000
_cell.length_b   1.000
_cell.length_c   1.000
_cell.angle_alpha   90.00
_cell.angle_beta   90.00
_cell.angle_gamma   90.00
#
_symmetry.space_group_name_H-M   'P 1'
#
loop_
_entity.id
_entity.type
_entity.pdbx_description
1 polymer ?
#
loop_
_entity_poly.entity_id
_entity_poly.type
_entity_poly.pdbx_seq_one_letter_code
_entity_poly.pdbx_strand_id
1 'polypeptide(L)'
;MTAPQPRARRNWAWPWTRSSASIGHFMQIDVTDAAASQWRDDKIQELGVVNVTAALVAGVVSSAFSWPTIESAPWTAKAVFYSTLLLAISAIATGSQQSIALNRYGRQPDGLKELQDSIKGTQRGDARPSQLYVWQLPIMLLNISLALFVVGLVILIWAKAARSPRWDDDMKIAFVVTIAGLFCVFNYAIGASMLYRKRA
;
A
#
# COMPACT_ATOMS: atom_id res chain seq x y z
N MET A 1 -7.14 -25.52 -39.06
CA MET A 1 -7.83 -25.02 -37.85
C MET A 1 -6.77 -24.46 -36.91
N THR A 2 -6.57 -23.15 -36.96
CA THR A 2 -5.55 -22.44 -36.17
C THR A 2 -6.09 -22.16 -34.77
N ALA A 3 -5.38 -22.62 -33.74
CA ALA A 3 -5.72 -22.37 -32.35
C ALA A 3 -5.79 -20.85 -32.05
N PRO A 4 -6.77 -20.38 -31.26
CA PRO A 4 -6.85 -18.97 -30.89
C PRO A 4 -5.69 -18.64 -29.95
N GLN A 5 -4.86 -17.67 -30.34
CA GLN A 5 -3.82 -17.14 -29.45
C GLN A 5 -4.46 -16.50 -28.20
N PRO A 6 -3.90 -16.70 -27.00
CA PRO A 6 -4.39 -16.07 -25.79
C PRO A 6 -4.23 -14.55 -25.93
N ARG A 7 -5.36 -13.83 -25.89
CA ARG A 7 -5.39 -12.36 -25.87
C ARG A 7 -4.50 -11.86 -24.73
N ALA A 8 -3.42 -11.17 -25.08
CA ALA A 8 -2.62 -10.41 -24.14
C ALA A 8 -3.54 -9.43 -23.40
N ARG A 9 -3.91 -9.79 -22.16
CA ARG A 9 -4.61 -8.85 -21.27
C ARG A 9 -3.69 -7.64 -21.14
N ARG A 10 -4.20 -6.47 -21.53
CA ARG A 10 -3.51 -5.19 -21.40
C ARG A 10 -3.40 -4.90 -19.90
N ASN A 11 -2.38 -5.48 -19.28
CA ASN A 11 -2.13 -5.39 -17.85
C ASN A 11 -1.66 -3.97 -17.57
N TRP A 12 -2.61 -3.08 -17.30
CA TRP A 12 -2.32 -1.83 -16.59
C TRP A 12 -1.67 -2.23 -15.27
N ALA A 13 -0.34 -2.14 -15.23
CA ALA A 13 0.48 -2.61 -14.13
C ALA A 13 0.31 -1.64 -12.97
N TRP A 14 -0.78 -1.80 -12.22
CA TRP A 14 -0.88 -1.11 -10.95
C TRP A 14 0.25 -1.54 -10.01
N PRO A 15 0.79 -0.66 -9.16
CA PRO A 15 1.92 -0.96 -8.29
C PRO A 15 1.78 -2.29 -7.54
N TRP A 16 0.55 -2.59 -7.14
CA TRP A 16 0.15 -3.80 -6.41
C TRP A 16 0.20 -5.09 -7.26
N THR A 17 0.07 -5.03 -8.59
CA THR A 17 0.12 -6.23 -9.46
C THR A 17 1.46 -6.99 -9.42
N ARG A 18 2.56 -6.28 -9.16
CA ARG A 18 3.88 -6.89 -8.95
C ARG A 18 4.00 -7.63 -7.61
N SER A 19 3.34 -7.15 -6.55
CA SER A 19 3.34 -7.85 -5.26
C SER A 19 2.60 -9.21 -5.37
N SER A 20 1.50 -9.29 -6.14
CA SER A 20 0.83 -10.57 -6.46
C SER A 20 1.68 -11.50 -7.31
N ALA A 21 2.56 -10.96 -8.16
CA ALA A 21 3.41 -11.79 -9.01
C ALA A 21 4.36 -12.67 -8.19
N SER A 22 4.83 -12.19 -7.03
CA SER A 22 5.62 -13.00 -6.10
C SER A 22 4.85 -14.21 -5.54
N ILE A 23 3.53 -14.08 -5.36
CA ILE A 23 2.68 -15.18 -4.89
C ILE A 23 2.54 -16.23 -6.00
N GLY A 24 2.41 -15.79 -7.25
CA GLY A 24 2.43 -16.68 -8.40
C GLY A 24 3.75 -17.44 -8.53
N HIS A 25 4.89 -16.79 -8.29
CA HIS A 25 6.20 -17.46 -8.26
C HIS A 25 6.29 -18.49 -7.12
N PHE A 26 5.83 -18.14 -5.92
CA PHE A 26 5.80 -19.06 -4.78
C PHE A 26 4.99 -20.33 -5.03
N MET A 27 3.93 -20.27 -5.84
CA MET A 27 3.14 -21.46 -6.22
C MET A 27 3.87 -22.44 -7.14
N GLN A 28 4.88 -21.96 -7.86
CA GLN A 28 5.65 -22.76 -8.82
C GLN A 28 6.90 -23.37 -8.18
N ILE A 29 7.33 -22.83 -7.03
CA ILE A 29 8.48 -23.34 -6.28
C ILE A 29 8.08 -24.63 -5.56
N ASP A 30 8.96 -25.63 -5.60
CA ASP A 30 8.83 -26.83 -4.78
C ASP A 30 8.97 -26.43 -3.30
N VAL A 31 8.04 -26.87 -2.45
CA VAL A 31 8.04 -26.55 -1.02
C VAL A 31 9.33 -27.00 -0.32
N THR A 32 9.97 -28.05 -0.84
CA THR A 32 11.24 -28.58 -0.31
C THR A 32 12.46 -27.75 -0.71
N ASP A 33 12.29 -26.82 -1.65
CA ASP A 33 13.34 -25.89 -2.07
C ASP A 33 13.53 -24.79 -1.01
N ALA A 34 14.79 -24.47 -0.72
CA ALA A 34 15.15 -23.33 0.13
C ALA A 34 14.56 -22.01 -0.37
N ALA A 35 14.26 -21.91 -1.67
CA ALA A 35 13.55 -20.77 -2.26
C ALA A 35 12.15 -20.53 -1.65
N ALA A 36 11.44 -21.58 -1.19
CA ALA A 36 10.13 -21.45 -0.56
C ALA A 36 10.23 -20.79 0.83
N SER A 37 11.24 -21.18 1.61
CA SER A 37 11.52 -20.55 2.91
C SER A 37 12.02 -19.11 2.74
N GLN A 38 12.86 -18.86 1.72
CA GLN A 38 13.36 -17.51 1.44
C GLN A 38 12.21 -16.56 1.09
N TRP A 39 11.27 -16.99 0.24
CA TRP A 39 10.10 -16.18 -0.11
C TRP A 39 9.27 -15.79 1.12
N ARG A 40 9.07 -16.72 2.06
CA ARG A 40 8.36 -16.46 3.31
C ARG A 40 9.07 -15.36 4.11
N ASP A 41 10.39 -15.47 4.25
CA ASP A 41 11.19 -14.52 5.03
C ASP A 41 11.19 -13.14 4.37
N ASP A 42 11.33 -13.08 3.05
CA ASP A 42 11.20 -11.85 2.27
C ASP A 42 9.83 -11.20 2.47
N LYS A 43 8.75 -12.00 2.52
CA LYS A 43 7.40 -11.49 2.79
C LYS A 43 7.20 -11.00 4.21
N ILE A 44 7.75 -11.69 5.21
CA ILE A 44 7.72 -11.21 6.59
C ILE A 44 8.46 -9.87 6.69
N GLN A 45 9.60 -9.72 6.02
CA GLN A 45 10.35 -8.48 5.98
C GLN A 45 9.56 -7.34 5.30
N GLU A 46 8.91 -7.61 4.16
CA GLU A 46 8.03 -6.65 3.48
C GLU A 46 6.90 -6.18 4.40
N LEU A 47 6.21 -7.10 5.07
CA LEU A 47 5.16 -6.77 6.04
C LEU A 47 5.69 -6.00 7.25
N GLY A 48 6.92 -6.28 7.69
CA GLY A 48 7.62 -5.52 8.73
C GLY A 48 7.79 -4.06 8.34
N VAL A 49 8.25 -3.79 7.12
CA VAL A 49 8.39 -2.41 6.60
C VAL A 49 7.03 -1.70 6.54
N VAL A 50 5.99 -2.40 6.11
CA VAL A 50 4.62 -1.86 6.08
C VAL A 50 4.14 -1.47 7.47
N ASN A 51 4.32 -2.35 8.46
CA ASN A 51 3.89 -2.09 9.84
C ASN A 51 4.63 -0.90 10.46
N VAL A 52 5.95 -0.81 10.29
CA VAL A 52 6.75 0.32 10.79
C VAL A 52 6.31 1.62 10.13
N THR A 53 6.15 1.62 8.81
CA THR A 53 5.71 2.81 8.07
C THR A 53 4.31 3.25 8.49
N ALA A 54 3.37 2.31 8.63
CA ALA A 54 2.02 2.59 9.09
C ALA A 54 1.99 3.15 10.51
N ALA A 55 2.85 2.66 11.42
CA ALA A 55 2.98 3.21 12.76
C ALA A 55 3.50 4.65 12.76
N LEU A 56 4.48 4.95 11.90
CA LEU A 56 4.97 6.33 11.71
C LEU A 56 3.86 7.25 11.19
N VAL A 57 3.10 6.82 10.19
CA VAL A 57 1.96 7.58 9.66
C VAL A 57 0.90 7.81 10.74
N ALA A 58 0.54 6.78 11.51
CA ALA A 58 -0.39 6.90 12.62
C ALA A 58 0.11 7.90 13.68
N GLY A 59 1.41 7.89 13.98
CA GLY A 59 2.05 8.85 14.88
C GLY A 59 1.94 10.30 14.36
N VAL A 60 2.31 10.53 13.10
CA VAL A 60 2.23 11.86 12.47
C VAL A 60 0.79 12.38 12.45
N VAL A 61 -0.18 11.54 12.09
CA VAL A 61 -1.61 11.92 12.07
C VAL A 61 -2.11 12.23 13.48
N SER A 62 -1.69 11.43 14.47
CA SER A 62 -2.04 11.68 15.87
C SER A 62 -1.48 13.01 16.37
N SER A 63 -0.24 13.35 15.99
CA SER A 63 0.34 14.67 16.26
C SER A 63 -0.37 15.78 15.48
N ALA A 64 -0.85 15.53 14.27
CA ALA A 64 -1.57 16.54 13.49
C ALA A 64 -2.85 16.99 14.21
N PHE A 65 -3.55 16.10 14.93
CA PHE A 65 -4.75 16.45 15.69
C PHE A 65 -4.51 17.48 16.81
N SER A 66 -3.27 17.68 17.26
CA SER A 66 -2.96 18.75 18.23
C SER A 66 -2.72 20.12 17.59
N TRP A 67 -2.69 20.21 16.25
CA TRP A 67 -2.50 21.48 15.57
C TRP A 67 -3.73 22.38 15.72
N PRO A 68 -3.56 23.66 16.12
CA PRO A 68 -4.67 24.61 16.23
C PRO A 68 -5.44 24.80 14.91
N THR A 69 -4.77 24.56 13.78
CA THR A 69 -5.37 24.63 12.44
C THR A 69 -6.40 23.54 12.19
N ILE A 70 -6.28 22.36 12.82
CA ILE A 70 -7.26 21.27 12.63
C ILE A 70 -8.57 21.58 13.34
N GLU A 71 -8.53 22.22 14.50
CA GLU A 71 -9.75 22.56 15.26
C GLU A 71 -10.70 23.45 14.43
N SER A 72 -10.13 24.45 13.75
CA SER A 72 -10.86 25.38 12.88
C SER A 72 -11.05 24.89 11.43
N ALA A 73 -10.58 23.67 11.12
CA ALA A 73 -10.66 23.10 9.79
C ALA A 73 -12.08 22.68 9.38
N PRO A 74 -12.38 22.65 8.07
CA PRO A 74 -13.61 22.05 7.57
C PRO A 74 -13.78 20.60 8.01
N TRP A 75 -15.04 20.15 8.12
CA TRP A 75 -15.35 18.76 8.49
C TRP A 75 -14.72 17.74 7.53
N THR A 76 -14.54 18.08 6.25
CA THR A 76 -13.91 17.23 5.24
C THR A 76 -12.46 16.93 5.57
N ALA A 77 -11.69 17.93 6.00
CA ALA A 77 -10.29 17.73 6.43
C ALA A 77 -10.25 16.78 7.64
N LYS A 78 -11.08 17.04 8.65
CA LYS A 78 -11.16 16.20 9.86
C LYS A 78 -11.50 14.75 9.52
N ALA A 79 -12.53 14.53 8.69
CA ALA A 79 -12.93 13.20 8.24
C ALA A 79 -11.78 12.46 7.54
N VAL A 80 -11.06 13.14 6.64
CA VAL A 80 -9.91 12.57 5.93
C VAL A 80 -8.76 12.20 6.89
N PHE A 81 -8.45 13.03 7.89
CA PHE A 81 -7.45 12.69 8.91
C PHE A 81 -7.88 11.48 9.76
N TYR A 82 -9.15 11.38 10.18
CA TYR A 82 -9.65 10.20 10.90
C TYR A 82 -9.60 8.94 10.03
N SER A 83 -10.01 9.02 8.76
CA SER A 83 -9.91 7.89 7.83
C SER A 83 -8.47 7.46 7.59
N THR A 84 -7.54 8.42 7.49
CA THR A 84 -6.11 8.15 7.39
C THR A 84 -5.61 7.31 8.56
N LEU A 85 -5.94 7.73 9.80
CA LEU A 85 -5.55 7.02 11.01
C LEU A 85 -6.15 5.61 11.05
N LEU A 86 -7.45 5.49 10.76
CA LEU A 86 -8.15 4.21 10.78
C LEU A 86 -7.53 3.20 9.80
N LEU A 87 -7.20 3.65 8.58
CA LEU A 87 -6.56 2.81 7.57
C LEU A 87 -5.13 2.44 7.95
N ALA A 88 -4.36 3.36 8.55
CA ALA A 88 -3.01 3.06 9.04
C ALA A 88 -3.03 1.99 10.13
N ILE A 89 -3.92 2.11 11.12
CA ILE A 89 -4.08 1.11 12.19
C ILE A 89 -4.54 -0.23 11.60
N SER A 90 -5.46 -0.20 10.64
CA SER A 90 -5.93 -1.41 9.95
C SER A 90 -4.81 -2.08 9.14
N ALA A 91 -3.90 -1.31 8.53
CA ALA A 91 -2.72 -1.82 7.86
C ALA A 91 -1.78 -2.54 8.84
N ILE A 92 -1.53 -1.94 10.02
CA ILE A 92 -0.74 -2.57 11.10
C ILE A 92 -1.39 -3.87 11.57
N ALA A 93 -2.71 -3.85 11.84
CA ALA A 93 -3.43 -5.02 12.32
C ALA A 93 -3.37 -6.17 11.31
N THR A 94 -3.65 -5.89 10.04
CA THR A 94 -3.61 -6.91 8.98
C THR A 94 -2.20 -7.40 8.72
N GLY A 95 -1.22 -6.50 8.61
CA GLY A 95 0.19 -6.88 8.38
C GLY A 95 0.75 -7.73 9.52
N SER A 96 0.41 -7.40 10.77
CA SER A 96 0.76 -8.19 11.95
C SER A 96 0.13 -9.58 11.93
N GLN A 97 -1.17 -9.67 11.62
CA GLN A 97 -1.86 -10.96 11.50
C GLN A 97 -1.21 -11.86 10.44
N GLN A 98 -0.87 -11.29 9.27
CA GLN A 98 -0.20 -12.02 8.19
C GLN A 98 1.21 -12.48 8.57
N SER A 99 2.00 -11.60 9.22
CA SER A 99 3.33 -11.97 9.70
C SER A 99 3.30 -13.07 10.74
N ILE A 100 2.33 -13.06 11.67
CA ILE A 100 2.15 -14.12 12.66
C ILE A 100 1.77 -15.44 11.97
N ALA A 101 0.84 -15.40 11.02
CA ALA A 101 0.45 -16.57 10.25
C ALA A 101 1.63 -17.17 9.48
N LEU A 102 2.42 -16.36 8.76
CA LEU A 102 3.60 -16.82 8.04
C LEU A 102 4.66 -17.42 8.97
N ASN A 103 4.90 -16.79 10.13
CA ASN A 103 5.81 -17.33 11.14
C ASN A 103 5.34 -18.68 11.69
N ARG A 104 4.02 -18.87 11.84
CA ARG A 104 3.44 -20.15 12.29
C ARG A 104 3.65 -21.25 11.25
N TYR A 105 3.34 -20.97 9.98
CA TYR A 105 3.57 -21.91 8.88
C TYR A 105 5.05 -22.25 8.71
N GLY A 106 5.95 -21.31 9.02
CA GLY A 106 7.39 -21.53 8.95
C GLY A 106 7.97 -22.48 10.00
N ARG A 107 7.25 -22.74 11.09
CA ARG A 107 7.69 -23.61 12.20
C ARG A 107 7.18 -25.04 12.08
N GLN A 108 6.22 -25.29 11.19
CA GLN A 108 5.65 -26.61 10.95
C GLN A 108 6.41 -27.32 9.82
N PRO A 109 6.72 -28.63 9.94
CA PRO A 109 7.43 -29.37 8.90
C PRO A 109 6.79 -29.28 7.51
N ASP A 110 5.45 -29.28 7.45
CA ASP A 110 4.67 -29.16 6.21
C ASP A 110 3.94 -27.81 6.06
N GLY A 111 4.23 -26.83 6.92
CA GLY A 111 3.43 -25.60 6.97
C GLY A 111 3.49 -24.75 5.70
N LEU A 112 4.62 -24.78 4.97
CA LEU A 112 4.73 -24.12 3.66
C LEU A 112 3.89 -24.81 2.58
N LYS A 113 3.66 -26.12 2.69
CA LYS A 113 2.79 -26.89 1.80
C LYS A 113 1.33 -26.57 2.06
N GLU A 114 0.93 -26.54 3.34
CA GLU A 114 -0.41 -26.09 3.75
C GLU A 114 -0.70 -24.66 3.30
N LEU A 115 0.31 -23.78 3.38
CA LEU A 115 0.21 -22.42 2.87
C LEU A 115 0.00 -22.39 1.36
N GLN A 116 0.81 -23.12 0.58
CA GLN A 116 0.61 -23.23 -0.88
C GLN A 116 -0.78 -23.76 -1.21
N ASP A 117 -1.23 -24.81 -0.53
CA ASP A 117 -2.54 -25.44 -0.78
C ASP A 117 -3.70 -24.51 -0.40
N SER A 118 -3.52 -23.64 0.59
CA SER A 118 -4.50 -22.61 0.97
C SER A 118 -4.62 -21.49 -0.08
N ILE A 119 -3.53 -21.18 -0.79
CA ILE A 119 -3.50 -20.12 -1.81
C ILE A 119 -3.89 -20.68 -3.19
N LYS A 120 -3.65 -21.97 -3.47
CA LYS A 120 -4.02 -22.64 -4.72
C LYS A 120 -5.53 -22.53 -4.99
N GLY A 121 -5.86 -22.08 -6.19
CA GLY A 121 -7.21 -22.03 -6.72
C GLY A 121 -7.75 -23.40 -7.13
N THR A 122 -9.03 -23.43 -7.49
CA THR A 122 -9.74 -24.60 -8.01
C THR A 122 -9.20 -25.06 -9.37
N GLN A 123 -8.42 -24.22 -10.07
CA GLN A 123 -7.78 -24.54 -11.35
C GLN A 123 -6.26 -24.72 -11.18
N ARG A 124 -5.69 -25.67 -11.92
CA ARG A 124 -4.26 -26.02 -11.89
C ARG A 124 -3.38 -24.80 -12.16
N GLY A 125 -2.65 -24.36 -11.13
CA GLY A 125 -1.61 -23.33 -11.24
C GLY A 125 -2.10 -21.89 -11.14
N ASP A 126 -3.39 -21.64 -10.86
CA ASP A 126 -3.91 -20.29 -10.68
C ASP A 126 -4.16 -19.98 -9.19
N ALA A 127 -3.83 -18.76 -8.77
CA ALA A 127 -4.02 -18.35 -7.39
C ALA A 127 -5.46 -17.93 -7.13
N ARG A 128 -6.01 -18.25 -5.94
CA ARG A 128 -7.32 -17.71 -5.57
C ARG A 128 -7.27 -16.18 -5.57
N PRO A 129 -8.14 -15.49 -6.34
CA PRO A 129 -8.09 -14.02 -6.41
C PRO A 129 -8.38 -13.36 -5.05
N SER A 130 -9.18 -14.01 -4.20
CA SER A 130 -9.41 -13.56 -2.82
C SER A 130 -8.15 -13.64 -1.97
N GLN A 131 -7.35 -14.69 -2.11
CA GLN A 131 -6.08 -14.84 -1.40
C GLN A 131 -5.07 -13.79 -1.87
N LEU A 132 -4.97 -13.56 -3.18
CA LEU A 132 -4.12 -12.49 -3.72
C LEU A 132 -4.49 -11.12 -3.14
N TYR A 133 -5.79 -10.82 -3.01
CA TYR A 133 -6.26 -9.59 -2.39
C TYR A 133 -5.89 -9.50 -0.91
N VAL A 134 -6.08 -10.59 -0.14
CA VAL A 134 -5.72 -10.64 1.28
C VAL A 134 -4.23 -10.32 1.47
N TRP A 135 -3.33 -10.98 0.73
CA TRP A 135 -1.89 -10.77 0.84
C TRP A 135 -1.42 -9.37 0.42
N GLN A 136 -2.25 -8.61 -0.29
CA GLN A 136 -1.96 -7.23 -0.69
C GLN A 136 -2.63 -6.18 0.21
N LEU A 137 -3.59 -6.60 1.04
CA LEU A 137 -4.42 -5.70 1.84
C LEU A 137 -3.60 -4.74 2.72
N PRO A 138 -2.55 -5.16 3.45
CA PRO A 138 -1.80 -4.25 4.31
C PRO A 138 -1.14 -3.10 3.53
N ILE A 139 -0.55 -3.42 2.38
CA ILE A 139 0.14 -2.45 1.52
C ILE A 139 -0.86 -1.50 0.87
N MET A 140 -2.02 -2.01 0.45
CA MET A 140 -3.09 -1.17 -0.11
C MET A 140 -3.63 -0.20 0.94
N LEU A 141 -3.93 -0.67 2.15
CA LEU A 141 -4.40 0.17 3.25
C LEU A 141 -3.39 1.26 3.60
N LEU A 142 -2.10 0.93 3.66
CA LEU A 142 -1.03 1.90 3.89
C LEU A 142 -0.96 2.96 2.78
N ASN A 143 -0.97 2.54 1.51
CA ASN A 143 -0.90 3.47 0.39
C ASN A 143 -2.12 4.41 0.33
N ILE A 144 -3.32 3.89 0.60
CA ILE A 144 -4.53 4.72 0.68
C ILE A 144 -4.46 5.67 1.87
N SER A 145 -3.96 5.23 3.02
CA SER A 145 -3.73 6.09 4.18
C SER A 145 -2.78 7.24 3.84
N LEU A 146 -1.62 6.95 3.24
CA LEU A 146 -0.67 7.98 2.80
C LEU A 146 -1.29 8.97 1.81
N ALA A 147 -2.08 8.49 0.84
CA ALA A 147 -2.76 9.35 -0.12
C ALA A 147 -3.80 10.26 0.57
N LEU A 148 -4.62 9.70 1.47
CA LEU A 148 -5.59 10.48 2.24
C LEU A 148 -4.91 11.48 3.16
N PHE A 149 -3.76 11.16 3.77
CA PHE A 149 -3.01 12.09 4.58
C PHE A 149 -2.61 13.34 3.78
N VAL A 150 -2.05 13.13 2.59
CA VAL A 150 -1.67 14.22 1.68
C VAL A 150 -2.89 15.04 1.25
N VAL A 151 -3.99 14.38 0.89
CA VAL A 151 -5.25 15.07 0.55
C VAL A 151 -5.77 15.89 1.73
N GLY A 152 -5.72 15.35 2.94
CA GLY A 152 -6.12 16.04 4.18
C GLY A 152 -5.30 17.30 4.43
N LEU A 153 -3.98 17.24 4.22
CA LEU A 153 -3.09 18.39 4.30
C LEU A 153 -3.41 19.46 3.23
N VAL A 154 -3.65 19.04 1.99
CA VAL A 154 -4.03 19.96 0.90
C VAL A 154 -5.33 20.68 1.23
N ILE A 155 -6.36 19.96 1.68
CA ILE A 155 -7.65 20.55 2.09
C ILE A 155 -7.43 21.53 3.25
N LEU A 156 -6.66 21.14 4.27
CA LEU A 156 -6.39 21.98 5.44
C LEU A 156 -5.74 23.31 5.06
N ILE A 157 -4.70 23.25 4.23
CA ILE A 157 -3.91 24.43 3.82
C ILE A 157 -4.74 25.34 2.93
N TRP A 158 -5.44 24.78 1.93
CA TRP A 158 -6.27 25.57 1.02
C TRP A 158 -7.52 26.12 1.70
N ALA A 159 -8.09 25.42 2.69
CA ALA A 159 -9.19 25.94 3.50
C ALA A 159 -8.75 27.16 4.32
N LYS A 160 -7.51 27.16 4.83
CA LYS A 160 -6.94 28.31 5.52
C LYS A 160 -6.71 29.48 4.55
N ALA A 161 -6.06 29.21 3.42
CA ALA A 161 -5.78 30.23 2.39
C ALA A 161 -7.05 30.85 1.80
N ALA A 162 -8.13 30.09 1.62
CA ALA A 162 -9.40 30.59 1.11
C ALA A 162 -10.12 31.56 2.06
N ARG A 163 -9.79 31.54 3.35
CA ARG A 163 -10.32 32.51 4.33
C ARG A 163 -9.55 33.82 4.35
N SER A 164 -8.37 33.87 3.73
CA SER A 164 -7.55 35.08 3.65
C SER A 164 -8.06 35.99 2.53
N PRO A 165 -8.55 37.21 2.83
CA PRO A 165 -9.17 38.09 1.84
C PRO A 165 -8.17 38.77 0.88
N ARG A 166 -6.86 38.62 1.10
CA ARG A 166 -5.79 39.19 0.28
C ARG A 166 -4.71 38.12 0.02
N TRP A 167 -3.75 38.43 -0.86
CA TRP A 167 -2.54 37.64 -1.07
C TRP A 167 -1.63 37.70 0.16
N ASP A 168 -2.08 37.03 1.21
CA ASP A 168 -1.47 36.99 2.53
C ASP A 168 -0.52 35.80 2.65
N ASP A 169 0.19 35.69 3.77
CA ASP A 169 1.19 34.65 3.99
C ASP A 169 0.60 33.23 3.89
N ASP A 170 -0.65 33.03 4.30
CA ASP A 170 -1.36 31.74 4.14
C ASP A 170 -1.56 31.33 2.67
N MET A 171 -1.78 32.31 1.77
CA MET A 171 -1.89 32.06 0.32
C MET A 171 -0.52 31.71 -0.28
N LYS A 172 0.55 32.37 0.17
CA LYS A 172 1.93 32.06 -0.24
C LYS A 172 2.33 30.66 0.20
N ILE A 173 2.01 30.28 1.44
CA ILE A 173 2.27 28.93 1.97
C ILE A 173 1.52 27.90 1.15
N ALA A 174 0.23 28.11 0.86
CA ALA A 174 -0.57 27.19 0.05
C ALA A 174 0.03 26.99 -1.35
N PHE A 175 0.50 28.06 -1.98
CA PHE A 175 1.14 27.99 -3.28
C PHE A 175 2.45 27.20 -3.25
N VAL A 176 3.35 27.50 -2.31
CA VAL A 176 4.64 26.81 -2.18
C VAL A 176 4.46 25.33 -1.87
N VAL A 177 3.54 24.99 -0.95
CA VAL A 177 3.24 23.60 -0.61
C VAL A 177 2.63 22.85 -1.80
N THR A 178 1.78 23.50 -2.60
CA THR A 178 1.22 22.88 -3.80
C THR A 178 2.30 22.58 -4.83
N ILE A 179 3.27 23.48 -5.05
CA ILE A 179 4.41 23.23 -5.93
C ILE A 179 5.24 22.05 -5.42
N ALA A 180 5.56 22.03 -4.13
CA ALA A 180 6.28 20.91 -3.51
C ALA A 180 5.51 19.59 -3.64
N GLY A 181 4.21 19.61 -3.42
CA GLY A 181 3.32 18.46 -3.59
C GLY A 181 3.31 17.93 -5.02
N LEU A 182 3.19 18.81 -6.02
CA LEU A 182 3.27 18.45 -7.44
C LEU A 182 4.63 17.85 -7.79
N PHE A 183 5.72 18.40 -7.26
CA PHE A 183 7.05 17.84 -7.42
C PHE A 183 7.14 16.43 -6.83
N CYS A 184 6.61 16.19 -5.63
CA CYS A 184 6.57 14.86 -5.02
C CYS A 184 5.77 13.86 -5.86
N VAL A 185 4.57 14.24 -6.32
CA VAL A 185 3.72 13.39 -7.18
C VAL A 185 4.43 13.09 -8.51
N PHE A 186 5.08 14.08 -9.10
CA PHE A 186 5.85 13.91 -10.33
C PHE A 186 7.01 12.93 -10.15
N ASN A 187 7.79 13.08 -9.08
CA ASN A 187 8.89 12.15 -8.77
C ASN A 187 8.36 10.74 -8.47
N TYR A 188 7.25 10.62 -7.75
CA TYR A 188 6.61 9.33 -7.52
C TYR A 188 6.15 8.68 -8.82
N ALA A 189 5.54 9.45 -9.73
CA ALA A 189 5.09 8.95 -11.03
C ALA A 189 6.28 8.56 -11.94
N ILE A 190 7.38 9.31 -11.91
CA ILE A 190 8.63 8.93 -12.61
C ILE A 190 9.20 7.65 -12.01
N GLY A 191 9.35 7.57 -10.69
CA GLY A 191 9.87 6.39 -10.02
C GLY A 191 9.03 5.16 -10.34
N ALA A 192 7.70 5.27 -10.24
CA ALA A 192 6.78 4.23 -10.64
C ALA A 192 6.96 3.87 -12.13
N SER A 193 6.89 4.83 -13.04
CA SER A 193 6.97 4.56 -14.48
C SER A 193 8.32 3.94 -14.88
N MET A 194 9.44 4.39 -14.32
CA MET A 194 10.77 3.84 -14.61
C MET A 194 10.95 2.42 -14.04
N LEU A 195 10.47 2.17 -12.83
CA LEU A 195 10.56 0.84 -12.21
C LEU A 195 9.60 -0.17 -12.87
N TYR A 196 8.45 0.30 -13.35
CA TYR A 196 7.43 -0.53 -14.01
C TYR A 196 7.61 -0.64 -15.52
N ARG A 197 8.40 0.23 -16.17
CA ARG A 197 8.79 0.04 -17.57
C ARG A 197 9.69 -1.19 -17.65
N LYS A 198 9.11 -2.31 -18.09
CA LYS A 198 9.87 -3.52 -18.42
C LYS A 198 11.05 -3.10 -19.31
N ARG A 199 12.26 -3.47 -18.91
CA ARG A 199 13.39 -3.51 -19.85
C ARG A 199 12.96 -4.44 -20.98
N ALA A 200 12.77 -3.87 -22.17
CA ALA A 200 12.60 -4.61 -23.40
C ALA A 200 13.91 -5.33 -23.73
#